data_AF-A0A3L8BVM3-F1
#
_entry.id   AF-A0A3L8BVM3-F1
#
_cell.length_a   1.000
_cell.length_b   1.000
_cell.length_c   1.000
_cell.angle_alpha   90.00
_cell.angle_beta   90.00
_cell.angle_gamma   90.00
#
_symmetry.space_group_name_H-M   'P 1'
#
loop_
_entity.id
_entity.type
_entity.pdbx_description
1 polymer ?
#
loop_
_entity_poly.entity_id
_entity_poly.type
_entity_poly.pdbx_seq_one_letter_code
_entity_poly.pdbx_strand_id
1 'polypeptide(L)'
;MLLVAVALFAVLALPRIWIQNISLPERIAQEVARNHLKMKPLELESSSMAEIAHYFAQLDFNPIHSQVFPLGEDRLLGGRYCSIQGITAAQLRYLDEQAQRVTLYETAYDPRVFSALPDIDKGEKPLVLYAKGLKMTIWVEKDLLFVSAQTEHGG
;
A
#
# COMPACT_ATOMS: atom_id res chain seq x y z
N MET A 1 -30.07 -31.08 -56.50
CA MET A 1 -30.17 -31.02 -55.02
C MET A 1 -28.78 -30.86 -54.45
N LEU A 2 -28.67 -29.95 -53.47
CA LEU A 2 -27.54 -29.73 -52.57
C LEU A 2 -26.21 -29.27 -53.18
N LEU A 3 -25.80 -28.05 -52.85
CA LEU A 3 -24.56 -27.80 -52.10
C LEU A 3 -24.63 -26.43 -51.44
N VAL A 4 -24.72 -26.46 -50.12
CA VAL A 4 -24.61 -25.34 -49.18
C VAL A 4 -23.15 -24.93 -49.10
N ALA A 5 -22.87 -23.64 -49.14
CA ALA A 5 -21.65 -23.07 -48.56
C ALA A 5 -21.92 -21.64 -48.09
N VAL A 6 -22.43 -21.53 -46.86
CA VAL A 6 -22.48 -20.27 -46.10
C VAL A 6 -21.03 -19.90 -45.77
N ALA A 7 -20.52 -18.84 -46.39
CA ALA A 7 -19.18 -18.34 -46.15
C ALA A 7 -19.12 -17.52 -44.85
N LEU A 8 -18.32 -18.04 -43.91
CA LEU A 8 -17.56 -17.35 -42.85
C LEU A 8 -18.27 -16.31 -41.96
N PHE A 9 -18.85 -16.78 -40.87
CA PHE A 9 -18.84 -16.06 -39.59
C PHE A 9 -17.79 -16.71 -38.68
N ALA A 10 -16.57 -16.18 -38.63
CA ALA A 10 -15.62 -16.44 -37.56
C ALA A 10 -14.50 -15.39 -37.56
N VAL A 11 -14.85 -14.11 -37.43
CA VAL A 11 -13.90 -13.14 -36.88
C VAL A 11 -13.80 -13.49 -35.39
N LEU A 12 -12.80 -14.30 -35.09
CA LEU A 12 -12.40 -14.70 -33.75
C LEU A 12 -12.30 -13.45 -32.87
N ALA A 13 -13.29 -13.28 -32.00
CA ALA A 13 -13.21 -12.43 -30.83
C ALA A 13 -12.18 -13.03 -29.87
N LEU A 14 -10.90 -12.92 -30.22
CA LEU A 14 -9.83 -13.07 -29.24
C LEU A 14 -10.02 -11.90 -28.28
N PRO A 15 -10.32 -12.13 -26.99
CA PRO A 15 -10.22 -11.04 -26.03
C PRO A 15 -8.79 -10.53 -26.15
N ARG A 16 -8.62 -9.28 -26.56
CA ARG A 16 -7.34 -8.58 -26.41
C ARG A 16 -7.09 -8.55 -24.91
N ILE A 17 -6.42 -9.57 -24.39
CA ILE A 17 -5.82 -9.56 -23.06
C ILE A 17 -4.68 -8.57 -23.20
N TRP A 18 -5.01 -7.29 -23.04
CA TRP A 18 -4.01 -6.26 -22.79
C TRP A 18 -3.36 -6.64 -21.46
N ILE A 19 -2.22 -7.33 -21.53
CA ILE A 19 -1.37 -7.52 -20.37
C ILE A 19 -0.86 -6.12 -20.01
N GLN A 20 -1.58 -5.44 -19.12
CA GLN A 20 -1.12 -4.20 -18.53
C GLN A 20 0.08 -4.55 -17.66
N ASN A 21 1.30 -4.26 -18.15
CA ASN A 21 2.50 -4.27 -17.32
C ASN A 21 2.42 -3.09 -16.36
N ILE A 22 1.75 -3.30 -15.22
CA ILE A 22 1.71 -2.34 -14.13
C ILE A 22 3.09 -2.27 -13.46
N SER A 23 3.55 -1.05 -13.17
CA SER A 23 4.81 -0.80 -12.49
C SER A 23 4.80 -1.35 -11.05
N LEU A 24 5.97 -1.51 -10.46
CA LEU A 24 6.07 -2.00 -9.08
C LEU A 24 5.40 -1.06 -8.06
N PRO A 25 5.58 0.28 -8.11
CA PRO A 25 4.80 1.20 -7.29
C PRO A 25 3.27 1.03 -7.46
N GLU A 26 2.78 0.81 -8.68
CA GLU A 26 1.35 0.55 -8.92
C GLU A 26 0.88 -0.77 -8.31
N ARG A 27 1.72 -1.83 -8.36
CA ARG A 27 1.43 -3.11 -7.69
C ARG A 27 1.32 -2.95 -6.18
N ILE A 28 2.25 -2.21 -5.57
CA ILE A 28 2.24 -1.86 -4.14
C ILE A 28 0.96 -1.09 -3.80
N ALA A 29 0.66 -0.04 -4.57
CA ALA A 29 -0.53 0.79 -4.39
C ALA A 29 -1.83 -0.04 -4.46
N GLN A 30 -1.95 -0.95 -5.44
CA GLN A 30 -3.11 -1.81 -5.56
C GLN A 30 -3.25 -2.82 -4.40
N GLU A 31 -2.14 -3.36 -3.90
CA GLU A 31 -2.12 -4.24 -2.73
C GLU A 31 -2.55 -3.50 -1.47
N VAL A 32 -1.90 -2.38 -1.19
CA VAL A 32 -2.18 -1.55 -0.02
C VAL A 32 -3.61 -1.04 -0.04
N ALA A 33 -4.14 -0.63 -1.19
CA ALA A 33 -5.55 -0.24 -1.33
C ALA A 33 -6.51 -1.38 -0.97
N ARG A 34 -6.24 -2.61 -1.42
CA ARG A 34 -7.06 -3.79 -1.04
C ARG A 34 -6.99 -4.05 0.46
N ASN A 35 -5.81 -3.96 1.05
CA ASN A 35 -5.60 -4.20 2.48
C ASN A 35 -6.30 -3.14 3.33
N HIS A 36 -6.22 -1.87 2.93
CA HIS A 36 -6.92 -0.76 3.55
C HIS A 36 -8.43 -0.98 3.53
N LEU A 37 -9.01 -1.28 2.36
CA LEU A 37 -10.46 -1.49 2.24
C LEU A 37 -10.96 -2.72 3.02
N LYS A 38 -10.14 -3.77 3.13
CA LYS A 38 -10.52 -4.99 3.85
C LYS A 38 -10.64 -4.78 5.36
N MET A 39 -9.93 -3.81 5.94
CA MET A 39 -9.99 -3.45 7.36
C MET A 39 -9.96 -4.66 8.31
N LYS A 40 -8.97 -5.55 8.14
CA LYS A 40 -8.77 -6.66 9.08
C LYS A 40 -8.63 -6.14 10.53
N PRO A 41 -9.06 -6.91 11.54
CA PRO A 41 -8.89 -6.51 12.95
C PRO A 41 -7.44 -6.18 13.29
N LEU A 42 -7.27 -5.27 14.25
CA LEU A 42 -5.97 -5.00 14.86
C LEU A 42 -5.54 -6.22 15.66
N GLU A 43 -4.23 -6.44 15.73
CA GLU A 43 -3.65 -7.51 16.57
C GLU A 43 -3.20 -6.93 17.91
N LEU A 44 -2.78 -5.66 17.92
CA LEU A 44 -2.59 -4.85 19.10
C LEU A 44 -3.37 -3.54 18.95
N GLU A 45 -4.24 -3.26 19.93
CA GLU A 45 -4.86 -1.95 20.11
C GLU A 45 -4.02 -1.16 21.11
N SER A 46 -3.39 -0.08 20.66
CA SER A 46 -2.57 0.79 21.49
C SER A 46 -2.39 2.13 20.78
N SER A 47 -2.38 3.21 21.55
CA SER A 47 -2.03 4.54 21.08
C SER A 47 -0.57 4.91 21.42
N SER A 48 0.28 3.91 21.72
CA SER A 48 1.71 4.11 22.02
C SER A 48 2.57 3.43 20.97
N MET A 49 3.43 4.21 20.30
CA MET A 49 4.40 3.63 19.37
C MET A 49 5.43 2.75 20.07
N ALA A 50 5.74 3.03 21.34
CA ALA A 50 6.65 2.20 22.13
C ALA A 50 6.06 0.79 22.38
N GLU A 51 4.77 0.69 22.70
CA GLU A 51 4.09 -0.60 22.86
C GLU A 51 3.97 -1.35 21.53
N ILE A 52 3.67 -0.63 20.45
CA ILE A 52 3.62 -1.17 19.08
C ILE A 52 4.99 -1.74 18.69
N ALA A 53 6.05 -0.95 18.83
CA ALA A 53 7.43 -1.38 18.56
C ALA A 53 7.79 -2.62 19.39
N HIS A 54 7.44 -2.64 20.67
CA HIS A 54 7.68 -3.78 21.54
C HIS A 54 6.94 -5.05 21.10
N TYR A 55 5.66 -4.93 20.73
CA TYR A 55 4.85 -6.04 20.25
C TYR A 55 5.36 -6.60 18.91
N PHE A 56 5.82 -5.70 18.03
CA PHE A 56 6.36 -6.03 16.72
C PHE A 56 7.87 -6.31 16.72
N ALA A 57 8.48 -6.57 17.89
CA ALA A 57 9.93 -6.83 18.03
C ALA A 57 10.45 -8.05 17.26
N GLN A 58 9.56 -8.90 16.72
CA GLN A 58 9.92 -10.03 15.85
C GLN A 58 10.15 -9.62 14.38
N LEU A 59 9.84 -8.37 14.02
CA LEU A 59 10.18 -7.83 12.71
C LEU A 59 11.69 -7.63 12.59
N ASP A 60 12.22 -7.80 11.39
CA ASP A 60 13.63 -7.48 11.06
C ASP A 60 13.92 -5.96 11.08
N PHE A 61 12.93 -5.16 11.46
CA PHE A 61 13.00 -3.72 11.63
C PHE A 61 12.12 -3.27 12.79
N ASN A 62 12.38 -2.08 13.34
CA ASN A 62 11.53 -1.49 14.35
C ASN A 62 10.60 -0.45 13.70
N PRO A 63 9.27 -0.51 13.89
CA PRO A 63 8.38 0.57 13.44
C PRO A 63 8.77 1.91 14.05
N ILE A 64 8.70 2.99 13.26
CA ILE A 64 9.08 4.33 13.70
C ILE A 64 8.05 5.38 13.29
N HIS A 65 8.05 6.51 13.99
CA HIS A 65 7.32 7.68 13.51
C HIS A 65 8.05 8.32 12.33
N SER A 66 7.35 8.50 11.20
CA SER A 66 7.89 9.11 9.99
C SER A 66 7.82 10.63 10.04
N GLN A 67 8.88 11.29 9.57
CA GLN A 67 8.97 12.76 9.51
C GLN A 67 7.95 13.43 8.57
N VAL A 68 7.46 12.69 7.57
CA VAL A 68 6.53 13.22 6.55
C VAL A 68 5.11 12.71 6.72
N PHE A 69 4.88 11.78 7.66
CA PHE A 69 3.54 11.30 7.97
C PHE A 69 2.86 12.26 8.95
N PRO A 70 1.68 12.82 8.62
CA PRO A 70 1.12 13.96 9.35
C PRO A 70 0.42 13.61 10.67
N LEU A 71 0.17 12.32 10.93
CA LEU A 71 -0.60 11.89 12.11
C LEU A 71 0.34 11.46 13.24
N GLY A 72 0.04 11.94 14.44
CA GLY A 72 0.75 11.59 15.67
C GLY A 72 0.18 10.37 16.38
N GLU A 73 0.81 10.01 17.50
CA GLU A 73 0.38 8.89 18.36
C GLU A 73 -0.98 9.11 19.00
N ASP A 74 -1.39 10.37 19.21
CA ASP A 74 -2.72 10.75 19.71
C ASP A 74 -3.87 10.22 18.85
N ARG A 75 -3.58 9.84 17.60
CA ARG A 75 -4.53 9.30 16.64
C ARG A 75 -4.30 7.85 16.29
N LEU A 76 -3.25 7.25 16.84
CA LEU A 76 -2.92 5.85 16.63
C LEU A 76 -3.95 4.97 17.35
N LEU A 77 -4.56 4.06 16.60
CA LEU A 77 -5.51 3.09 17.13
C LEU A 77 -4.83 1.75 17.45
N GLY A 78 -3.68 1.48 16.82
CA GLY A 78 -2.92 0.26 17.00
C GLY A 78 -2.35 -0.27 15.70
N GLY A 79 -1.95 -1.55 15.69
CA GLY A 79 -1.28 -2.17 14.57
C GLY A 79 -1.55 -3.66 14.39
N ARG A 80 -1.08 -4.20 13.27
CA ARG A 80 -1.09 -5.63 12.95
C ARG A 80 0.03 -6.02 11.98
N TYR A 81 0.41 -7.30 11.98
CA TYR A 81 1.31 -7.85 10.96
C TYR A 81 0.65 -7.88 9.57
N CYS A 82 1.39 -7.52 8.54
CA CYS A 82 0.98 -7.56 7.14
C CYS A 82 2.17 -7.97 6.26
N SER A 83 1.98 -7.89 4.95
CA SER A 83 3.08 -7.88 3.99
C SER A 83 2.89 -6.76 2.97
N ILE A 84 3.99 -6.34 2.36
CA ILE A 84 4.00 -5.61 1.09
C ILE A 84 4.83 -6.42 0.12
N GLN A 85 4.25 -6.83 -1.01
CA GLN A 85 4.93 -7.63 -2.04
C GLN A 85 5.58 -8.92 -1.48
N GLY A 86 5.00 -9.50 -0.43
CA GLY A 86 5.50 -10.71 0.23
C GLY A 86 6.56 -10.48 1.31
N ILE A 87 7.04 -9.25 1.50
CA ILE A 87 7.94 -8.89 2.61
C ILE A 87 7.11 -8.53 3.84
N THR A 88 7.48 -9.07 5.00
CA THR A 88 6.80 -8.79 6.27
C THR A 88 6.78 -7.29 6.56
N ALA A 89 5.61 -6.79 6.96
CA ALA A 89 5.36 -5.38 7.20
C ALA A 89 4.55 -5.17 8.47
N ALA A 90 4.72 -4.02 9.11
CA ALA A 90 3.76 -3.52 10.08
C ALA A 90 2.68 -2.73 9.35
N GLN A 91 1.43 -2.87 9.78
CA GLN A 91 0.33 -2.02 9.38
C GLN A 91 -0.20 -1.31 10.61
N LEU A 92 -0.06 0.00 10.64
CA LEU A 92 -0.58 0.88 11.68
C LEU A 92 -1.89 1.52 11.20
N ARG A 93 -2.81 1.75 12.13
CA ARG A 93 -4.10 2.39 11.87
C ARG A 93 -4.22 3.66 12.67
N TYR A 94 -4.63 4.72 12.00
CA TYR A 94 -4.89 6.02 12.59
C TYR A 94 -6.30 6.52 12.26
N LEU A 95 -6.73 7.55 12.97
CA LEU A 95 -7.80 8.45 12.54
C LEU A 95 -7.22 9.76 12.02
N ASP A 96 -7.80 10.33 10.97
CA ASP A 96 -7.55 11.72 10.62
C ASP A 96 -8.51 12.68 11.34
N GLU A 97 -8.42 13.98 11.01
CA GLU A 97 -9.27 15.03 11.59
C GLU A 97 -10.77 14.79 11.37
N GLN A 98 -11.12 14.09 10.29
CA GLN A 98 -12.50 13.78 9.89
C GLN A 98 -12.98 12.43 10.45
N ALA A 99 -12.23 11.87 11.41
CA ALA A 99 -12.45 10.54 11.98
C ALA A 99 -12.49 9.44 10.89
N GLN A 100 -11.86 9.67 9.74
CA GLN A 100 -11.66 8.65 8.72
C GLN A 100 -10.41 7.85 9.05
N ARG A 101 -10.45 6.57 8.67
CA ARG A 101 -9.31 5.68 8.91
C ARG A 101 -8.22 5.98 7.91
N VAL A 102 -7.00 6.13 8.42
CA VAL A 102 -5.77 6.15 7.65
C VAL A 102 -4.96 4.92 8.03
N THR A 103 -4.34 4.27 7.06
CA THR A 103 -3.41 3.16 7.36
C THR A 103 -2.03 3.50 6.87
N LEU A 104 -1.03 3.33 7.74
CA LEU A 104 0.39 3.44 7.41
C LEU A 104 0.99 2.05 7.41
N TYR A 105 1.77 1.72 6.40
CA TYR A 105 2.49 0.46 6.31
C TYR A 105 3.98 0.76 6.33
N GLU A 106 4.72 -0.08 7.05
CA GLU A 106 6.16 0.02 7.22
C GLU A 106 6.80 -1.34 6.96
N THR A 107 7.90 -1.37 6.21
CA THR A 107 8.71 -2.58 6.00
C THR A 107 10.16 -2.20 5.73
N ALA A 108 11.11 -3.11 5.94
CA ALA A 108 12.49 -2.89 5.57
C ALA A 108 12.62 -2.64 4.05
N TYR A 109 13.36 -1.62 3.67
CA TYR A 109 13.57 -1.28 2.26
C TYR A 109 14.83 -1.98 1.71
N ASP A 110 14.63 -2.78 0.66
CA ASP A 110 15.71 -3.30 -0.18
C ASP A 110 15.43 -2.90 -1.64
N PRO A 111 16.27 -2.06 -2.28
CA PRO A 111 16.07 -1.64 -3.67
C PRO A 111 16.13 -2.81 -4.67
N ARG A 112 16.71 -3.96 -4.31
CA ARG A 112 16.68 -5.18 -5.13
C ARG A 112 15.31 -5.84 -5.17
N VAL A 113 14.50 -5.62 -4.13
CA VAL A 113 13.12 -6.14 -4.01
C VAL A 113 12.12 -5.10 -4.49
N PHE A 114 12.27 -3.85 -4.06
CA PHE A 114 11.29 -2.78 -4.25
C PHE A 114 11.60 -1.84 -5.42
N SER A 115 12.67 -2.08 -6.18
CA SER A 115 13.25 -1.10 -7.11
C SER A 115 13.58 0.22 -6.42
N ALA A 116 14.15 1.17 -7.16
CA ALA A 116 14.35 2.53 -6.65
C ALA A 116 12.98 3.18 -6.35
N LEU A 117 12.81 3.67 -5.12
CA LEU A 117 11.66 4.45 -4.65
C LEU A 117 12.17 5.78 -4.07
N PRO A 118 11.34 6.84 -4.02
CA PRO A 118 11.79 8.14 -3.54
C PRO A 118 12.24 8.11 -2.08
N ASP A 119 13.45 8.58 -1.83
CA ASP A 119 14.09 8.63 -0.51
C ASP A 119 14.10 10.07 0.03
N ILE A 120 13.32 10.29 1.10
CA ILE A 120 13.19 11.62 1.68
C ILE A 120 14.46 12.08 2.41
N ASP A 121 15.30 11.16 2.87
CA ASP A 121 16.59 11.51 3.49
C ASP A 121 17.57 12.07 2.44
N LYS A 122 17.32 11.79 1.15
CA LYS A 122 18.00 12.42 0.00
C LYS A 122 17.31 13.70 -0.50
N GLY A 123 16.25 14.15 0.17
CA GLY A 123 15.46 15.32 -0.24
C GLY A 123 14.50 15.05 -1.41
N GLU A 124 14.26 13.78 -1.75
CA GLU A 124 13.30 13.41 -2.79
C GLU A 124 11.86 13.54 -2.25
N LYS A 125 10.91 13.76 -3.16
CA LYS A 125 9.50 13.92 -2.79
C LYS A 125 8.78 12.58 -2.77
N PRO A 126 7.91 12.32 -1.77
CA PRO A 126 7.08 11.12 -1.77
C PRO A 126 6.28 10.95 -3.06
N LEU A 127 6.19 9.72 -3.55
CA LEU A 127 5.40 9.36 -4.73
C LEU A 127 3.93 9.23 -4.34
N VAL A 128 3.06 9.99 -5.02
CA VAL A 128 1.61 9.92 -4.82
C VAL A 128 0.98 9.12 -5.96
N LEU A 129 0.20 8.10 -5.61
CA LEU A 129 -0.56 7.26 -6.53
C LEU A 129 -2.02 7.17 -6.10
N TYR A 130 -2.88 6.75 -7.04
CA TYR A 130 -4.31 6.57 -6.81
C TYR A 130 -4.74 5.17 -7.22
N ALA A 131 -5.47 4.47 -6.35
CA ALA A 131 -6.03 3.16 -6.65
C ALA A 131 -7.30 2.93 -5.84
N LYS A 132 -8.34 2.41 -6.50
CA LYS A 132 -9.63 2.09 -5.87
C LYS A 132 -10.27 3.27 -5.11
N GLY A 133 -10.07 4.50 -5.60
CA GLY A 133 -10.59 5.72 -4.96
C GLY A 133 -9.84 6.15 -3.70
N LEU A 134 -8.67 5.55 -3.44
CA LEU A 134 -7.80 5.91 -2.34
C LEU A 134 -6.56 6.64 -2.88
N LYS A 135 -6.08 7.60 -2.09
CA LYS A 135 -4.76 8.21 -2.26
C LYS A 135 -3.74 7.38 -1.50
N MET A 136 -2.66 6.99 -2.17
CA MET A 136 -1.49 6.41 -1.53
C MET A 136 -0.31 7.34 -1.67
N THR A 137 0.51 7.38 -0.62
CA THR A 137 1.80 8.06 -0.64
C THR A 137 2.87 7.00 -0.34
N ILE A 138 3.91 6.93 -1.15
CA ILE A 138 5.00 5.96 -1.07
C ILE A 138 6.32 6.72 -0.91
N TRP A 139 7.12 6.35 0.08
CA TRP A 139 8.44 6.93 0.29
C TRP A 139 9.36 5.98 1.06
N VAL A 140 10.65 6.26 1.00
CA VAL A 140 11.68 5.63 1.81
C VAL A 140 12.19 6.66 2.82
N GLU A 141 12.35 6.23 4.06
CA GLU A 141 12.97 7.00 5.16
C GLU A 141 13.74 6.02 6.06
N LYS A 142 14.99 6.32 6.41
CA LYS A 142 15.83 5.53 7.35
C LYS A 142 15.83 4.03 7.03
N ASP A 143 16.04 3.70 5.76
CA ASP A 143 16.02 2.31 5.23
C ASP A 143 14.69 1.55 5.41
N LEU A 144 13.58 2.26 5.66
CA LEU A 144 12.24 1.71 5.70
C LEU A 144 11.40 2.22 4.52
N LEU A 145 10.64 1.33 3.92
CA LEU A 145 9.59 1.65 2.97
C LEU A 145 8.31 1.97 3.73
N PHE A 146 7.79 3.16 3.48
CA PHE A 146 6.49 3.59 3.96
C PHE A 146 5.48 3.63 2.82
N VAL A 147 4.26 3.19 3.13
CA VAL A 147 3.10 3.41 2.27
C VAL A 147 1.91 3.84 3.11
N SER A 148 1.36 5.03 2.86
CA SER A 148 0.09 5.44 3.46
C SER A 148 -1.07 5.17 2.51
N ALA A 149 -2.26 4.92 3.07
CA ALA A 149 -3.51 4.88 2.34
C ALA A 149 -4.60 5.59 3.12
N GLN A 150 -5.30 6.48 2.41
CA GLN A 150 -6.40 7.28 2.95
C GLN A 150 -7.40 7.57 1.85
N THR A 151 -8.64 7.85 2.26
CA THR A 151 -9.64 8.43 1.35
C THR A 151 -9.13 9.77 0.84
N GLU A 152 -9.30 10.02 -0.46
CA GLU A 152 -9.08 11.34 -1.00
C GLU A 152 -10.16 12.28 -0.46
N HIS A 153 -9.76 13.24 0.36
CA HIS A 153 -10.62 14.35 0.72
C HIS A 153 -10.66 15.26 -0.50
N GLY A 154 -11.81 15.31 -1.19
CA GLY A 154 -12.09 16.39 -2.11
C GLY A 154 -11.99 17.70 -1.33
N GLY A 155 -11.00 18.52 -1.69
CA GLY A 155 -10.86 19.88 -1.15
C GLY A 155 -12.01 20.77 -1.60
#